data_AF-A0A7C1TJX3-F1
#
_entry.id   AF-A0A7C1TJX3-F1
#
_cell.length_a   1.000
_cell.length_b   1.000
_cell.length_c   1.000
_cell.angle_alpha   90.00
_cell.angle_beta   90.00
_cell.angle_gamma   90.00
#
_symmetry.space_group_name_H-M   'P 1'
#
loop_
_entity.id
_entity.type
_entity.pdbx_description
1 polymer ?
#
loop_
_entity_poly.entity_id
_entity_poly.type
_entity_poly.pdbx_seq_one_letter_code
_entity_poly.pdbx_strand_id
1 'polypeptide(L)'
;MTLHHSTAARLAAVLLLLAFGLLASTSVVAGGCPTLLPAHAVAVSHPTLCQSHLMGDNTLYSCQDYRSPQGRFRVLFKGGQVPRAVVHIDAQGSEHLVWTRKTAGELPACSLVPPDALPAEAIHRGTGVCYDDDERAVPCSMFEHAMPRQEDFFRYLVYYFPDRPTEPVIEKFHAGRNENAIVAEFAYQIGLSLLDTHCCSEQAIGYLEYAYRLFPRADLYSSAYKEARFLLSSRAHPTDFALYLD
;
A
#
# COMPACT_ATOMS: atom_id res chain seq x y z
N MET A 1 18.25 -27.05 -56.28
CA MET A 1 18.72 -27.15 -54.88
C MET A 1 18.67 -25.76 -54.27
N THR A 2 17.51 -25.38 -53.77
CA THR A 2 17.24 -24.08 -53.15
C THR A 2 16.18 -24.31 -52.08
N LEU A 3 16.21 -23.47 -51.02
CA LEU A 3 15.27 -23.39 -49.89
C LEU A 3 15.61 -24.23 -48.65
N HIS A 4 16.48 -23.68 -47.79
CA HIS A 4 16.48 -24.03 -46.34
C HIS A 4 16.74 -22.84 -45.40
N HIS A 5 16.70 -21.58 -45.86
CA HIS A 5 17.07 -20.41 -45.03
C HIS A 5 15.90 -19.62 -44.41
N SER A 6 14.64 -20.07 -44.52
CA SER A 6 13.48 -19.24 -44.16
C SER A 6 12.93 -19.45 -42.73
N THR A 7 13.30 -20.51 -42.02
CA THR A 7 12.68 -20.85 -40.71
C THR A 7 13.40 -20.25 -39.52
N ALA A 8 14.73 -20.14 -39.56
CA ALA A 8 15.53 -19.60 -38.46
C ALA A 8 15.26 -18.09 -38.20
N ALA A 9 15.07 -17.31 -39.25
CA ALA A 9 14.80 -15.87 -39.14
C ALA A 9 13.41 -15.56 -38.52
N ARG A 10 12.42 -16.43 -38.76
CA ARG A 10 11.07 -16.27 -38.19
C ARG A 10 11.03 -16.60 -36.69
N LEU A 11 11.79 -17.60 -36.25
CA LEU A 11 11.93 -17.95 -34.84
C LEU A 11 12.63 -16.85 -34.03
N ALA A 12 13.68 -16.24 -34.58
CA ALA A 12 14.39 -15.13 -33.93
C ALA A 12 13.50 -13.89 -33.76
N ALA A 13 12.66 -13.56 -34.75
CA ALA A 13 11.75 -12.41 -34.67
C ALA A 13 10.64 -12.61 -33.63
N VAL A 14 10.11 -13.84 -33.48
CA VAL A 14 9.07 -14.17 -32.48
C VAL A 14 9.64 -14.11 -31.05
N LEU A 15 10.87 -14.60 -30.84
CA LEU A 15 11.55 -14.51 -29.54
C LEU A 15 11.85 -13.05 -29.13
N LEU A 16 12.21 -12.18 -30.08
CA LEU A 16 12.44 -10.76 -29.81
C LEU A 16 11.15 -10.00 -29.46
N LEU A 17 10.01 -10.35 -30.08
CA LEU A 17 8.70 -9.77 -29.75
C LEU A 17 8.18 -10.23 -28.38
N LEU A 18 8.44 -11.48 -27.99
CA LEU A 18 8.13 -12.00 -26.65
C LEU A 18 9.01 -11.35 -25.56
N ALA A 19 10.29 -11.08 -25.86
CA ALA A 19 11.19 -10.39 -24.93
C ALA A 19 10.79 -8.92 -24.69
N PHE A 20 10.26 -8.23 -25.72
CA PHE A 20 9.73 -6.86 -25.56
C PHE A 20 8.36 -6.81 -24.88
N GLY A 21 7.56 -7.87 -24.94
CA GLY A 21 6.24 -7.95 -24.29
C GLY A 21 6.28 -8.16 -22.77
N LEU A 22 7.44 -8.54 -22.20
CA LEU A 22 7.60 -8.81 -20.77
C LEU A 22 8.09 -7.60 -19.95
N LEU A 23 8.28 -6.43 -20.58
CA LEU A 23 8.48 -5.15 -19.88
C LEU A 23 7.14 -4.43 -19.60
N ALA A 24 6.09 -5.20 -19.33
CA ALA A 24 4.86 -4.67 -18.76
C ALA A 24 5.16 -4.29 -17.30
N SER A 25 5.39 -2.99 -17.09
CA SER A 25 5.61 -2.34 -15.81
C SER A 25 4.64 -2.89 -14.75
N THR A 26 5.18 -3.60 -13.76
CA THR A 26 4.45 -3.90 -12.53
C THR A 26 4.18 -2.58 -11.83
N SER A 27 3.02 -2.01 -12.13
CA SER A 27 2.53 -0.83 -11.44
C SER A 27 2.06 -1.29 -10.07
N VAL A 28 2.94 -1.21 -9.07
CA VAL A 28 2.58 -1.44 -7.68
C VAL A 28 1.59 -0.34 -7.29
N VAL A 29 0.34 -0.73 -7.06
CA VAL A 29 -0.73 0.17 -6.61
C VAL A 29 -0.47 0.63 -5.17
N ALA A 30 -0.86 1.86 -4.92
CA ALA A 30 -0.16 2.86 -4.15
C ALA A 30 -0.39 2.82 -2.63
N GLY A 31 0.71 2.81 -1.88
CA GLY A 31 0.85 3.72 -0.74
C GLY A 31 0.89 5.14 -1.29
N GLY A 32 0.04 6.03 -0.77
CA GLY A 32 -0.04 7.40 -1.25
C GLY A 32 -0.72 8.33 -0.24
N CYS A 33 -0.75 9.60 -0.61
CA CYS A 33 -1.55 10.65 0.04
C CYS A 33 -2.75 10.99 -0.88
N PRO A 34 -3.71 10.08 -1.09
CA PRO A 34 -4.66 10.16 -2.19
C PRO A 34 -5.53 11.41 -2.18
N THR A 35 -5.74 12.02 -1.02
CA THR A 35 -6.52 13.26 -0.87
C THR A 35 -5.70 14.53 -1.04
N LEU A 36 -4.38 14.48 -0.90
CA LEU A 36 -3.49 15.66 -0.98
C LEU A 36 -2.66 15.71 -2.27
N LEU A 37 -2.57 14.61 -2.99
CA LEU A 37 -1.80 14.50 -4.22
C LEU A 37 -2.73 14.26 -5.41
N PRO A 38 -2.30 14.65 -6.63
CA PRO A 38 -3.03 14.30 -7.84
C PRO A 38 -3.20 12.77 -7.98
N ALA A 39 -4.32 12.32 -8.57
CA ALA A 39 -4.71 10.91 -8.66
C ALA A 39 -3.67 9.97 -9.32
N HIS A 40 -2.71 10.53 -10.06
CA HIS A 40 -1.64 9.78 -10.74
C HIS A 40 -0.24 10.09 -10.20
N ALA A 41 -0.16 10.62 -8.98
CA ALA A 41 1.12 10.84 -8.32
C ALA A 41 1.74 9.50 -7.91
N VAL A 42 2.98 9.26 -8.34
CA VAL A 42 3.78 8.08 -8.00
C VAL A 42 5.03 8.49 -7.25
N ALA A 43 5.40 7.72 -6.23
CA ALA A 43 6.63 7.94 -5.47
C ALA A 43 7.86 7.79 -6.38
N VAL A 44 8.83 8.70 -6.25
CA VAL A 44 10.04 8.73 -7.08
C VAL A 44 11.17 7.89 -6.47
N SER A 45 11.25 7.85 -5.14
CA SER A 45 12.32 7.19 -4.39
C SER A 45 11.81 6.73 -3.03
N HIS A 46 12.67 6.15 -2.19
CA HIS A 46 12.38 6.05 -0.77
C HIS A 46 12.46 7.42 -0.07
N PRO A 47 11.94 7.55 1.17
CA PRO A 47 12.05 8.78 1.93
C PRO A 47 13.51 9.21 2.14
N THR A 48 13.76 10.50 2.00
CA THR A 48 15.07 11.13 2.26
C THR A 48 14.95 12.20 3.33
N LEU A 49 16.08 12.60 3.92
CA LEU A 49 16.07 13.78 4.77
C LEU A 49 15.90 15.03 3.91
N CYS A 50 15.09 15.97 4.39
CA CYS A 50 15.02 17.30 3.81
C CYS A 50 14.74 18.37 4.86
N GLN A 51 15.07 19.61 4.52
CA GLN A 51 14.71 20.80 5.29
C GLN A 51 13.71 21.61 4.47
N SER A 52 12.75 22.26 5.13
CA SER A 52 11.85 23.20 4.45
C SER A 52 11.62 24.43 5.31
N HIS A 53 11.86 25.59 4.71
CA HIS A 53 11.71 26.89 5.37
C HIS A 53 10.25 27.36 5.45
N LEU A 54 9.35 26.73 4.68
CA LEU A 54 7.93 27.10 4.59
C LEU A 54 7.18 26.96 5.93
N MET A 55 7.75 26.23 6.88
CA MET A 55 7.15 25.99 8.19
C MET A 55 7.67 26.91 9.32
N GLY A 56 8.61 27.82 9.00
CA GLY A 56 9.15 28.84 9.92
C GLY A 56 10.35 28.39 10.75
N ASP A 57 10.62 27.10 10.82
CA ASP A 57 11.74 26.53 11.56
C ASP A 57 12.62 25.72 10.58
N ASN A 58 13.95 25.80 10.71
CA ASN A 58 14.88 24.94 9.95
C ASN A 58 14.86 23.49 10.48
N THR A 59 13.66 22.91 10.50
CA THR A 59 13.39 21.58 11.00
C THR A 59 13.76 20.56 9.94
N LEU A 60 14.38 19.47 10.39
CA LEU A 60 14.61 18.30 9.56
C LEU A 60 13.35 17.43 9.49
N TYR A 61 13.02 16.97 8.28
CA TYR A 61 11.88 16.11 7.97
C TYR A 61 12.35 14.85 7.25
N SER A 62 11.53 13.81 7.31
CA SER A 62 11.62 12.70 6.37
C SER A 62 10.65 12.96 5.23
N CYS A 63 11.16 13.03 4.01
CA CYS A 63 10.47 13.60 2.87
C CYS A 63 10.31 12.55 1.78
N GLN A 64 9.09 12.41 1.28
CA GLN A 64 8.77 11.51 0.17
C GLN A 64 8.44 12.35 -1.06
N ASP A 65 9.25 12.21 -2.11
CA ASP A 65 9.01 12.86 -3.41
C ASP A 65 8.06 12.01 -4.26
N TYR A 66 7.15 12.70 -4.93
CA TYR A 66 6.19 12.16 -5.88
C TYR A 66 6.28 12.92 -7.20
N ARG A 67 5.99 12.22 -8.30
CA ARG A 67 5.87 12.79 -9.63
C ARG A 67 4.48 12.51 -10.18
N SER A 68 3.86 13.51 -10.80
CA SER A 68 2.62 13.37 -11.55
C SER A 68 2.72 14.19 -12.85
N PRO A 69 1.76 14.07 -13.78
CA PRO A 69 1.69 14.94 -14.96
C PRO A 69 1.59 16.43 -14.62
N GLN A 70 1.13 16.77 -13.40
CA GLN A 70 0.97 18.15 -12.93
C GLN A 70 2.25 18.73 -12.31
N GLY A 71 3.28 17.91 -12.10
CA GLY A 71 4.56 18.37 -11.55
C GLY A 71 5.13 17.43 -10.49
N ARG A 72 6.05 17.98 -9.69
CA ARG A 72 6.68 17.27 -8.58
C ARG A 72 6.07 17.72 -7.27
N PHE A 73 5.85 16.77 -6.37
CA PHE A 73 5.28 17.03 -5.06
C PHE A 73 6.18 16.39 -4.02
N ARG A 74 6.26 17.01 -2.85
CA ARG A 74 7.00 16.48 -1.71
C ARG A 74 6.10 16.49 -0.48
N VAL A 75 6.07 15.35 0.19
CA VAL A 75 5.32 15.15 1.43
C VAL A 75 6.30 15.11 2.59
N LEU A 76 6.11 15.97 3.58
CA LEU A 76 7.04 16.17 4.70
C LEU A 76 6.47 15.50 5.95
N PHE A 77 7.19 14.51 6.48
CA PHE A 77 6.82 13.78 7.68
C PHE A 77 7.69 14.14 8.88
N LYS A 78 7.07 14.18 10.06
CA LYS A 78 7.73 14.37 11.37
C LYS A 78 7.05 13.47 12.41
N GLY A 79 7.01 12.18 12.11
CA GLY A 79 6.32 11.14 12.89
C GLY A 79 4.86 10.92 12.46
N GLY A 80 4.41 9.67 12.53
CA GLY A 80 3.03 9.25 12.21
C GLY A 80 2.73 9.20 10.71
N GLN A 81 1.46 8.92 10.38
CA GLN A 81 0.97 8.85 9.00
C GLN A 81 0.48 10.21 8.47
N VAL A 82 0.11 11.14 9.36
CA VAL A 82 -0.37 12.47 8.95
C VAL A 82 0.85 13.36 8.67
N PRO A 83 1.04 13.84 7.44
CA PRO A 83 2.18 14.68 7.11
C PRO A 83 2.10 16.03 7.85
N ARG A 84 3.23 16.71 7.94
CA ARG A 84 3.30 18.10 8.43
C ARG A 84 2.95 19.08 7.33
N ALA A 85 3.40 18.81 6.11
CA ALA A 85 3.11 19.62 4.94
C ALA A 85 3.20 18.80 3.65
N VAL A 86 2.55 19.32 2.61
CA VAL A 86 2.74 18.89 1.22
C VAL A 86 3.09 20.14 0.42
N VAL A 87 4.13 20.04 -0.39
CA VAL A 87 4.63 21.14 -1.23
C VAL A 87 4.68 20.69 -2.68
N HIS A 88 4.44 21.63 -3.59
CA HIS A 88 4.69 21.48 -5.01
C HIS A 88 6.08 22.04 -5.32
N ILE A 89 6.87 21.33 -6.11
CA ILE A 89 8.22 21.74 -6.52
C ILE A 89 8.16 22.09 -8.00
N ASP A 90 8.40 23.36 -8.33
CA ASP A 90 8.38 23.83 -9.71
C ASP A 90 9.62 23.39 -10.51
N ALA A 91 9.67 23.76 -11.80
CA ALA A 91 10.76 23.38 -12.70
C ALA A 91 12.11 23.98 -12.29
N GLN A 92 12.11 25.07 -11.52
CA GLN A 92 13.29 25.74 -10.98
C GLN A 92 13.72 25.16 -9.62
N GLY A 93 12.92 24.26 -9.04
CA GLY A 93 13.17 23.64 -7.74
C GLY A 93 12.62 24.42 -6.55
N SER A 94 11.80 25.45 -6.78
CA SER A 94 11.19 26.23 -5.70
C SER A 94 10.02 25.49 -5.10
N GLU A 95 9.93 25.49 -3.76
CA GLU A 95 8.84 24.86 -3.01
C GLU A 95 7.66 25.82 -2.81
N HIS A 96 6.46 25.37 -3.18
CA HIS A 96 5.19 26.09 -2.99
C HIS A 96 4.27 25.27 -2.09
N LEU A 97 3.77 25.87 -0.99
CA LEU A 97 2.92 25.16 -0.04
C LEU A 97 1.56 24.79 -0.68
N VAL A 98 1.25 23.49 -0.71
CA VAL A 98 -0.06 22.96 -1.14
C VAL A 98 -0.96 22.75 0.07
N TRP A 99 -0.40 22.18 1.14
CA TRP A 99 -1.15 21.83 2.34
C TRP A 99 -0.25 21.84 3.57
N THR A 100 -0.78 22.23 4.72
CA THR A 100 -0.11 22.10 6.02
C THR A 100 -1.10 21.74 7.11
N ARG A 101 -0.64 20.93 8.07
CA ARG A 101 -1.43 20.54 9.24
C ARG A 101 -1.90 21.75 10.08
N LYS A 102 -1.16 22.85 10.07
CA LYS A 102 -1.49 24.05 10.87
C LYS A 102 -2.78 24.75 10.41
N THR A 103 -3.12 24.63 9.12
CA THR A 103 -4.24 25.37 8.50
C THR A 103 -5.32 24.44 7.96
N ALA A 104 -5.15 23.13 8.09
CA ALA A 104 -6.08 22.14 7.56
C ALA A 104 -7.18 21.80 8.57
N GLY A 105 -8.43 21.74 8.10
CA GLY A 105 -9.56 21.21 8.87
C GLY A 105 -9.56 19.67 8.93
N GLU A 106 -9.09 19.02 7.87
CA GLU A 106 -8.95 17.56 7.78
C GLU A 106 -7.49 17.12 7.96
N LEU A 107 -7.29 15.97 8.60
CA LEU A 107 -5.98 15.35 8.85
C LEU A 107 -5.83 14.08 8.01
N PRO A 108 -5.54 14.21 6.70
CA PRO A 108 -5.41 13.04 5.84
C PRO A 108 -4.17 12.24 6.23
N ALA A 109 -4.35 10.92 6.29
CA ALA A 109 -3.25 9.98 6.48
C ALA A 109 -2.59 9.66 5.13
N CYS A 110 -1.27 9.67 5.13
CA CYS A 110 -0.45 9.20 4.02
C CYS A 110 0.22 7.90 4.42
N SER A 111 -0.01 6.85 3.65
CA SER A 111 0.62 5.55 3.89
C SER A 111 1.74 5.31 2.90
N LEU A 112 2.91 4.88 3.37
CA LEU A 112 3.98 4.40 2.50
C LEU A 112 3.80 2.92 2.15
N VAL A 113 4.31 2.53 0.99
CA VAL A 113 4.43 1.12 0.61
C VAL A 113 5.55 0.48 1.44
N PRO A 114 5.35 -0.72 2.01
CA PRO A 114 6.43 -1.47 2.63
C PRO A 114 7.56 -1.75 1.62
N PRO A 115 8.84 -1.63 2.01
CA PRO A 115 9.95 -2.11 1.19
C PRO A 115 9.86 -3.64 0.97
N ASP A 116 10.47 -4.13 -0.10
CA ASP A 116 10.45 -5.56 -0.48
C ASP A 116 11.00 -6.52 0.60
N ALA A 117 11.83 -6.02 1.51
CA ALA A 117 12.37 -6.78 2.63
C ALA A 117 11.32 -7.09 3.73
N LEU A 118 10.15 -6.46 3.68
CA LEU A 118 9.06 -6.64 4.63
C LEU A 118 7.92 -7.45 3.99
N PRO A 119 7.09 -8.14 4.80
CA PRO A 119 5.86 -8.74 4.29
C PRO A 119 4.98 -7.68 3.59
N ALA A 120 4.37 -8.04 2.46
CA ALA A 120 3.52 -7.13 1.68
C ALA A 120 2.29 -6.65 2.49
N GLU A 121 1.88 -7.45 3.47
CA GLU A 121 0.77 -7.18 4.38
C GLU A 121 1.13 -6.20 5.50
N ALA A 122 2.42 -5.85 5.66
CA ALA A 122 2.86 -4.93 6.70
C ALA A 122 2.22 -3.54 6.53
N ILE A 123 1.58 -3.06 7.59
CA ILE A 123 0.82 -1.81 7.61
C ILE A 123 1.77 -0.69 8.04
N HIS A 124 1.89 0.35 7.22
CA HIS A 124 2.64 1.55 7.58
C HIS A 124 2.02 2.22 8.81
N ARG A 125 2.80 2.49 9.84
CA ARG A 125 2.36 3.17 11.07
C ARG A 125 2.85 4.61 11.18
N GLY A 126 3.94 4.95 10.48
CA GLY A 126 4.37 6.32 10.37
C GLY A 126 5.76 6.48 9.78
N THR A 127 6.08 7.72 9.43
CA THR A 127 7.37 8.11 8.86
C THR A 127 7.90 9.32 9.61
N GLY A 128 9.21 9.41 9.79
CA GLY A 128 9.83 10.51 10.53
C GLY A 128 11.34 10.50 10.44
N VAL A 129 11.96 11.34 11.27
CA VAL A 129 13.41 11.38 11.45
C VAL A 129 13.74 10.55 12.67
N CYS A 130 14.58 9.53 12.48
CA CYS A 130 15.18 8.74 13.55
C CYS A 130 16.67 9.10 13.68
N TYR A 131 17.35 8.48 14.63
CA TYR A 131 18.78 8.58 14.83
C TYR A 131 19.39 7.18 14.75
N ASP A 132 20.52 7.06 14.04
CA ASP A 132 21.31 5.83 14.01
C ASP A 132 22.20 5.71 15.26
N ASP A 133 23.00 4.65 15.34
CA ASP A 133 23.89 4.38 16.48
C ASP A 133 24.97 5.47 16.69
N ASP A 134 25.27 6.26 15.66
CA ASP A 134 26.21 7.39 15.69
C ASP A 134 25.50 8.73 16.00
N GLU A 135 24.23 8.68 16.44
CA GLU A 135 23.35 9.85 16.65
C GLU A 135 23.14 10.71 15.39
N ARG A 136 23.34 10.14 14.19
CA ARG A 136 23.06 10.87 12.95
C ARG A 136 21.60 10.74 12.60
N ALA A 137 21.00 11.87 12.22
CA ALA A 137 19.64 11.88 11.72
C ALA A 137 19.53 11.04 10.45
N VAL A 138 18.48 10.22 10.37
CA VAL A 138 18.19 9.33 9.25
C VAL A 138 16.68 9.29 8.98
N PRO A 139 16.23 9.21 7.72
CA PRO A 139 14.83 9.02 7.42
C PRO A 139 14.43 7.60 7.84
N CYS A 140 13.28 7.47 8.50
CA CYS A 140 12.81 6.17 8.95
C CYS A 140 11.30 6.01 8.80
N SER A 141 10.87 4.75 8.69
CA SER A 141 9.47 4.36 8.71
C SER A 141 9.25 3.19 9.66
N MET A 142 8.11 3.20 10.33
CA MET A 142 7.63 2.06 11.11
C MET A 142 6.52 1.37 10.34
N PHE A 143 6.65 0.06 10.20
CA PHE A 143 5.60 -0.82 9.70
C PHE A 143 5.26 -1.85 10.76
N GLU A 144 4.02 -2.33 10.74
CA GLU A 144 3.54 -3.34 11.68
C GLU A 144 2.82 -4.44 10.92
N HIS A 145 3.16 -5.69 11.23
CA HIS A 145 2.52 -6.87 10.68
C HIS A 145 1.98 -7.73 11.81
N ALA A 146 0.67 -7.94 11.79
CA ALA A 146 0.00 -8.89 12.66
C ALA A 146 -0.76 -9.88 11.78
N MET A 147 -0.40 -11.15 11.84
CA MET A 147 -1.20 -12.17 11.17
C MET A 147 -2.49 -12.42 11.98
N PRO A 148 -3.64 -12.64 11.33
CA PRO A 148 -4.93 -12.84 12.02
C PRO A 148 -4.99 -14.04 12.98
N ARG A 149 -3.98 -14.92 12.99
CA ARG A 149 -3.94 -16.14 13.83
C ARG A 149 -2.68 -16.24 14.69
N GLN A 150 -1.92 -15.16 14.80
CA GLN A 150 -0.70 -15.13 15.60
C GLN A 150 -0.89 -14.25 16.84
N GLU A 151 -0.41 -14.75 17.98
CA GLU A 151 -0.33 -14.02 19.26
C GLU A 151 0.78 -12.96 19.24
N ASP A 152 1.68 -13.08 18.27
CA ASP A 152 2.79 -12.16 18.07
C ASP A 152 2.47 -11.19 16.93
N PHE A 153 2.86 -9.92 17.11
CA PHE A 153 2.99 -8.99 15.99
C PHE A 153 4.43 -8.52 15.87
N PHE A 154 4.80 -8.19 14.63
CA PHE A 154 6.14 -7.75 14.28
C PHE A 154 6.08 -6.27 13.93
N ARG A 155 6.95 -5.48 14.55
CA ARG A 155 7.25 -4.13 14.10
C ARG A 155 8.56 -4.14 13.34
N TYR A 156 8.55 -3.45 12.21
CA TYR A 156 9.71 -3.28 11.37
C TYR A 156 10.05 -1.80 11.37
N LEU A 157 11.19 -1.46 11.95
CA LEU A 157 11.78 -0.14 11.83
C LEU A 157 12.71 -0.16 10.62
N VAL A 158 12.42 0.71 9.67
CA VAL A 158 13.10 0.77 8.38
C VAL A 158 13.87 2.08 8.33
N TYR A 159 15.19 1.99 8.19
CA TYR A 159 16.09 3.13 8.08
C TYR A 159 16.58 3.28 6.64
N TYR A 160 16.33 4.43 6.01
CA TYR A 160 16.68 4.63 4.61
C TYR A 160 18.04 5.30 4.48
N PHE A 161 19.02 4.56 3.97
CA PHE A 161 20.36 5.06 3.68
C PHE A 161 20.55 5.22 2.16
N PRO A 162 21.26 6.26 1.71
CA PRO A 162 21.48 6.50 0.28
C PRO A 162 22.45 5.50 -0.37
N ASP A 163 23.34 4.92 0.42
CA ASP A 163 24.55 4.20 -0.02
C ASP A 163 24.56 2.72 0.37
N ARG A 164 23.56 2.24 1.12
CA ARG A 164 23.46 0.84 1.52
C ARG A 164 22.03 0.31 1.47
N PRO A 165 21.85 -1.02 1.33
CA PRO A 165 20.55 -1.65 1.42
C PRO A 165 19.84 -1.30 2.73
N THR A 166 18.52 -1.17 2.65
CA THR A 166 17.68 -0.94 3.82
C THR A 166 17.42 -2.27 4.52
N GLU A 167 18.02 -2.48 5.69
CA GLU A 167 17.75 -3.65 6.52
C GLU A 167 16.76 -3.28 7.63
N PRO A 168 15.61 -3.97 7.74
CA PRO A 168 14.64 -3.68 8.78
C PRO A 168 15.15 -4.18 10.14
N VAL A 169 15.06 -3.33 11.15
CA VAL A 169 15.13 -3.78 12.54
C VAL A 169 13.79 -4.40 12.89
N ILE A 170 13.80 -5.69 13.20
CA ILE A 170 12.60 -6.47 13.49
C ILE A 170 12.43 -6.61 15.00
N GLU A 171 11.39 -5.98 15.51
CA GLU A 171 10.97 -6.14 16.89
C GLU A 171 9.76 -7.08 16.94
N LYS A 172 9.93 -8.18 17.65
CA LYS A 172 8.84 -9.11 17.94
C LYS A 172 8.17 -8.70 19.25
N PHE A 173 6.89 -8.38 19.19
CA PHE A 173 6.08 -8.13 20.37
C PHE A 173 5.13 -9.29 20.57
N HIS A 174 5.13 -9.83 21.79
CA HIS A 174 4.08 -10.72 22.22
C HIS A 174 2.89 -9.85 22.64
N ALA A 175 1.81 -9.88 21.86
CA ALA A 175 0.67 -9.00 22.08
C ALA A 175 -0.19 -9.44 23.28
N GLY A 176 0.06 -10.63 23.84
CA GLY A 176 -1.03 -11.38 24.47
C GLY A 176 -2.12 -11.67 23.42
N ARG A 177 -3.38 -11.81 23.83
CA ARG A 177 -4.48 -11.98 22.85
C ARG A 177 -4.50 -10.79 21.90
N ASN A 178 -4.17 -11.01 20.63
CA ASN A 178 -4.46 -10.06 19.56
C ASN A 178 -5.99 -9.94 19.45
N GLU A 179 -6.56 -8.97 20.18
CA GLU A 179 -8.02 -8.84 20.37
C GLU A 179 -8.72 -8.69 19.02
N ASN A 180 -8.09 -8.03 18.06
CA ASN A 180 -8.63 -7.91 16.71
C ASN A 180 -8.51 -9.20 15.89
N ALA A 181 -7.44 -9.98 16.05
CA ALA A 181 -7.28 -11.27 15.36
C ALA A 181 -8.41 -12.23 15.72
N ILE A 182 -8.67 -12.42 17.01
CA ILE A 182 -9.72 -13.33 17.45
C ILE A 182 -11.12 -12.80 17.08
N VAL A 183 -11.33 -11.48 17.17
CA VAL A 183 -12.59 -10.84 16.75
C VAL A 183 -12.81 -10.98 15.24
N ALA A 184 -11.76 -10.79 14.43
CA ALA A 184 -11.84 -10.97 12.98
C ALA A 184 -12.07 -12.43 12.61
N GLU A 185 -11.41 -13.38 13.27
CA GLU A 185 -11.63 -14.81 13.05
C GLU A 185 -13.07 -15.20 13.46
N PHE A 186 -13.59 -14.72 14.59
CA PHE A 186 -14.99 -14.96 14.95
C PHE A 186 -15.96 -14.38 13.94
N ALA A 187 -15.77 -13.13 13.53
CA ALA A 187 -16.60 -12.51 12.50
C ALA A 187 -16.52 -13.31 11.18
N TYR A 188 -15.34 -13.74 10.78
CA TYR A 188 -15.15 -14.58 9.61
C TYR A 188 -15.92 -15.91 9.69
N GLN A 189 -15.75 -16.65 10.79
CA GLN A 189 -16.42 -17.93 11.02
C GLN A 189 -17.96 -17.79 11.10
N ILE A 190 -18.46 -16.76 11.81
CA ILE A 190 -19.89 -16.44 11.86
C ILE A 190 -20.39 -16.12 10.45
N GLY A 191 -19.68 -15.27 9.72
CA GLY A 191 -19.99 -14.90 8.35
C GLY A 191 -20.14 -16.13 7.45
N LEU A 192 -19.12 -16.99 7.41
CA LEU A 192 -19.17 -18.23 6.63
C LEU A 192 -20.34 -19.14 7.03
N SER A 193 -20.59 -19.31 8.33
CA SER A 193 -21.69 -20.17 8.82
C SER A 193 -23.08 -19.66 8.41
N LEU A 194 -23.23 -18.36 8.17
CA LEU A 194 -24.50 -17.73 7.81
C LEU A 194 -24.69 -17.57 6.29
N LEU A 195 -23.65 -17.75 5.47
CA LEU A 195 -23.74 -17.53 4.01
C LEU A 195 -24.80 -18.42 3.33
N ASP A 196 -24.91 -19.66 3.78
CA ASP A 196 -25.85 -20.64 3.21
C ASP A 196 -27.24 -20.58 3.86
N THR A 197 -27.44 -19.70 4.83
CA THR A 197 -28.75 -19.51 5.48
C THR A 197 -29.53 -18.39 4.80
N HIS A 198 -30.66 -18.75 4.17
CA HIS A 198 -31.48 -17.83 3.37
C HIS A 198 -31.98 -16.60 4.14
N CYS A 199 -32.18 -16.69 5.46
CA CYS A 199 -32.61 -15.56 6.29
C CYS A 199 -31.54 -14.49 6.50
N CYS A 200 -30.27 -14.87 6.32
CA CYS A 200 -29.19 -14.25 7.08
C CYS A 200 -27.95 -13.96 6.21
N SER A 201 -28.07 -14.14 4.88
CA SER A 201 -26.99 -13.93 3.91
C SER A 201 -26.48 -12.48 3.84
N GLU A 202 -27.35 -11.48 4.05
CA GLU A 202 -26.92 -10.08 4.13
C GLU A 202 -26.09 -9.82 5.41
N GLN A 203 -26.54 -10.38 6.54
CA GLN A 203 -25.82 -10.29 7.80
C GLN A 203 -24.48 -11.05 7.74
N ALA A 204 -24.43 -12.18 7.04
CA ALA A 204 -23.21 -12.93 6.75
C ALA A 204 -22.16 -12.04 6.05
N ILE A 205 -22.57 -11.29 5.03
CA ILE A 205 -21.69 -10.35 4.33
C ILE A 205 -21.20 -9.25 5.27
N GLY A 206 -22.05 -8.73 6.15
CA GLY A 206 -21.63 -7.74 7.16
C GLY A 206 -20.53 -8.24 8.08
N TYR A 207 -20.60 -9.51 8.51
CA TYR A 207 -19.54 -10.13 9.32
C TYR A 207 -18.24 -10.34 8.53
N LEU A 208 -18.33 -10.81 7.27
CA LEU A 208 -17.16 -10.97 6.41
C LEU A 208 -16.51 -9.62 6.07
N GLU A 209 -17.32 -8.58 5.84
CA GLU A 209 -16.85 -7.22 5.65
C GLU A 209 -16.12 -6.71 6.88
N TYR A 210 -16.64 -6.99 8.07
CA TYR A 210 -16.02 -6.58 9.33
C TYR A 210 -14.65 -7.24 9.52
N ALA A 211 -14.53 -8.56 9.29
CA ALA A 211 -13.24 -9.26 9.31
C ALA A 211 -12.26 -8.68 8.27
N TYR A 212 -12.74 -8.43 7.05
CA TYR A 212 -11.96 -7.78 5.99
C TYR A 212 -11.51 -6.37 6.38
N ARG A 213 -12.35 -5.56 7.03
CA ARG A 213 -11.96 -4.22 7.49
C ARG A 213 -10.89 -4.24 8.57
N LEU A 214 -10.91 -5.25 9.45
CA LEU A 214 -9.87 -5.43 10.47
C LEU A 214 -8.54 -5.85 9.85
N PHE A 215 -8.56 -6.71 8.82
CA PHE A 215 -7.36 -7.17 8.11
C PHE A 215 -7.54 -7.15 6.59
N PRO A 216 -7.51 -5.97 5.93
CA PRO A 216 -7.88 -5.83 4.51
C PRO A 216 -6.88 -6.45 3.55
N ARG A 217 -5.66 -6.74 4.02
CA ARG A 217 -4.62 -7.40 3.24
C ARG A 217 -4.58 -8.92 3.44
N ALA A 218 -5.44 -9.48 4.31
CA ALA A 218 -5.54 -10.92 4.47
C ALA A 218 -6.42 -11.51 3.35
N ASP A 219 -5.81 -12.25 2.43
CA ASP A 219 -6.50 -12.86 1.29
C ASP A 219 -7.69 -13.72 1.69
N LEU A 220 -7.60 -14.43 2.82
CA LEU A 220 -8.68 -15.24 3.37
C LEU A 220 -9.97 -14.43 3.56
N TYR A 221 -9.86 -13.26 4.20
CA TYR A 221 -11.02 -12.42 4.50
C TYR A 221 -11.48 -11.62 3.28
N SER A 222 -10.52 -11.13 2.49
CA SER A 222 -10.85 -10.34 1.29
C SER A 222 -11.54 -11.17 0.22
N SER A 223 -11.09 -12.41 0.00
CA SER A 223 -11.68 -13.33 -0.99
C SER A 223 -13.07 -13.76 -0.57
N ALA A 224 -13.25 -14.17 0.69
CA ALA A 224 -14.56 -14.58 1.20
C ALA A 224 -15.59 -13.44 1.16
N TYR A 225 -15.22 -12.21 1.52
CA TYR A 225 -16.12 -11.06 1.40
C TYR A 225 -16.50 -10.77 -0.06
N LYS A 226 -15.53 -10.76 -0.98
CA LYS A 226 -15.76 -10.51 -2.41
C LYS A 226 -16.65 -11.59 -3.03
N GLU A 227 -16.37 -12.85 -2.75
CA GLU A 227 -17.14 -14.00 -3.22
C GLU A 227 -18.57 -13.95 -2.68
N ALA A 228 -18.75 -13.70 -1.38
CA ALA A 228 -20.08 -13.58 -0.77
C ALA A 228 -20.92 -12.45 -1.40
N ARG A 229 -20.31 -11.28 -1.68
CA ARG A 229 -21.01 -10.19 -2.38
C ARG A 229 -21.38 -10.57 -3.80
N PHE A 230 -20.48 -11.22 -4.53
CA PHE A 230 -20.75 -11.70 -5.88
C PHE A 230 -21.95 -12.66 -5.90
N LEU A 231 -21.94 -13.67 -5.02
CA LEU A 231 -23.03 -14.64 -4.90
C LEU A 231 -24.37 -13.96 -4.58
N LEU A 232 -24.42 -13.01 -3.65
CA LEU A 232 -25.66 -12.31 -3.33
C LEU A 232 -26.17 -11.48 -4.52
N SER A 233 -25.28 -10.78 -5.23
CA SER A 233 -25.67 -10.01 -6.43
C SER A 233 -26.22 -10.89 -7.55
N SER A 234 -25.67 -12.10 -7.72
CA SER A 234 -26.15 -13.06 -8.72
C SER A 234 -27.53 -13.66 -8.37
N ARG A 235 -27.84 -13.84 -7.07
CA ARG A 235 -29.15 -14.32 -6.61
C ARG A 235 -30.25 -13.27 -6.73
N ALA A 236 -29.90 -11.98 -6.65
CA ALA A 236 -30.85 -10.88 -6.81
C ALA A 236 -31.30 -10.67 -8.28
N HIS A 237 -30.56 -11.22 -9.26
CA HIS A 237 -30.86 -11.12 -10.68
C HIS A 237 -30.83 -12.50 -11.38
N PRO A 238 -31.77 -13.41 -11.07
CA PRO A 238 -31.77 -14.77 -11.62
C PRO A 238 -32.09 -14.86 -13.12
N THR A 239 -32.49 -13.75 -13.77
CA THR A 239 -33.04 -13.77 -15.15
C THR A 239 -32.06 -13.52 -16.29
N ASP A 240 -30.79 -13.18 -16.04
CA ASP A 240 -29.83 -12.88 -17.14
C ASP A 240 -28.86 -14.01 -17.50
N PHE A 241 -28.89 -15.16 -16.79
CA PHE A 241 -27.96 -16.27 -17.06
C PHE A 241 -28.47 -17.34 -18.04
N ALA A 242 -29.72 -17.26 -18.49
CA ALA A 242 -30.29 -18.22 -19.44
C ALA A 242 -30.08 -17.84 -20.92
N LEU A 243 -29.41 -16.73 -21.24
CA LEU A 243 -29.22 -16.26 -22.62
C LEU A 243 -27.75 -16.26 -23.10
N TYR A 244 -26.81 -16.81 -22.33
CA TYR A 244 -25.39 -16.89 -22.70
C TYR A 244 -24.86 -18.31 -22.85
N LEU A 245 -25.75 -19.30 -22.92
CA LEU A 245 -25.42 -20.69 -23.27
C LEU A 245 -26.34 -21.17 -24.41
N ASP A 246 -26.27 -20.47 -25.54
CA ASP A 246 -26.53 -20.99 -26.89
C ASP A 246 -25.48 -20.41 -27.85
#